data_AF-A0AAD3ZEU2-F1
#
_entry.id   AF-A0AAD3ZEU2-F1
#
_cell.length_a   1.000
_cell.length_b   1.000
_cell.length_c   1.000
_cell.angle_alpha   90.00
_cell.angle_beta   90.00
_cell.angle_gamma   90.00
#
_symmetry.space_group_name_H-M   'P 1'
#
loop_
_entity.id
_entity.type
_entity.pdbx_description
1 polymer ?
#
loop_
_entity_poly.entity_id
_entity_poly.type
_entity_poly.pdbx_seq_one_letter_code
_entity_poly.pdbx_strand_id
1 'polypeptide(L)'
;GRVLSVKKIITRTGEEMAFVSLEDEYDSMEVIVFPRVWQQARKFLLKDRVVMARGTIEEHEGICRLLARDCFEVDSMDIGSMEVD
;
A
#
# COMPACT_ATOMS: atom_id res chain seq x y z
N GLY A 1 -1.84 0.78 -7.67
CA GLY A 1 -2.99 1.62 -7.32
C GLY A 1 -2.54 3.02 -6.96
N ARG A 2 -3.43 4.01 -7.07
CA ARG A 2 -3.20 5.38 -6.57
C ARG A 2 -3.50 5.43 -5.08
N VAL A 3 -2.66 6.13 -4.32
CA VAL A 3 -2.85 6.31 -2.87
C VAL A 3 -3.98 7.32 -2.62
N LEU A 4 -5.09 6.84 -2.07
CA LEU A 4 -6.23 7.66 -1.67
C LEU A 4 -6.00 8.36 -0.33
N SER A 5 -5.52 7.60 0.65
CA SER A 5 -5.32 8.08 2.01
C SER A 5 -4.25 7.27 2.74
N VAL A 6 -3.63 7.90 3.73
CA VAL A 6 -2.60 7.31 4.59
C VAL A 6 -2.92 7.66 6.04
N LYS A 7 -3.30 6.67 6.84
CA LYS A 7 -3.53 6.80 8.26
C LYS A 7 -2.37 6.16 9.02
N LYS A 8 -1.47 7.00 9.54
CA LYS A 8 -0.35 6.55 10.38
C LYS A 8 -0.85 6.11 11.75
N ILE A 9 -0.31 5.02 12.27
CA ILE A 9 -0.64 4.44 13.57
C ILE A 9 0.67 4.14 14.29
N ILE A 10 0.72 4.44 15.59
CA ILE A 10 1.81 3.98 16.46
C ILE A 10 1.37 2.66 17.09
N THR A 11 2.18 1.61 16.93
CA THR A 11 1.92 0.31 17.55
C THR A 11 2.08 0.39 19.06
N ARG A 12 1.63 -0.64 19.76
CA ARG A 12 1.88 -0.80 21.22
C ARG A 12 3.37 -0.84 21.57
N THR A 13 4.23 -1.25 20.63
CA THR A 13 5.69 -1.28 20.79
C THR A 13 6.36 0.06 20.47
N GLY A 14 5.60 1.08 20.08
CA GLY A 14 6.10 2.42 19.76
C GLY A 14 6.59 2.58 18.32
N GLU A 15 6.36 1.59 17.46
CA GLU A 15 6.79 1.64 16.06
C GLU A 15 5.70 2.25 15.18
N GLU A 16 6.09 3.01 14.15
CA GLU A 16 5.12 3.57 13.19
C GLU A 16 4.74 2.52 12.14
N MET A 17 3.44 2.39 11.89
CA MET A 17 2.87 1.68 10.74
C MET A 17 1.81 2.57 10.07
N ALA A 18 1.23 2.11 8.96
CA ALA A 18 0.14 2.84 8.32
C ALA A 18 -0.95 1.90 7.76
N PHE A 19 -2.20 2.37 7.81
CA PHE A 19 -3.25 1.90 6.92
C PHE A 19 -3.28 2.81 5.70
N VAL A 20 -3.12 2.23 4.52
CA VAL A 20 -3.08 2.94 3.24
C VAL A 20 -4.24 2.46 2.40
N SER A 21 -5.08 3.37 1.93
CA SER A 21 -6.10 3.03 0.93
C SER A 21 -5.51 3.21 -0.46
N LEU A 22 -5.51 2.16 -1.26
CA LEU A 22 -5.15 2.20 -2.67
C LEU A 22 -6.40 2.03 -3.52
N GLU A 23 -6.51 2.77 -4.61
CA GLU A 23 -7.58 2.60 -5.60
C GLU A 23 -7.04 2.33 -7.00
N ASP A 24 -7.89 1.71 -7.82
CA ASP A 24 -7.78 1.65 -9.27
C ASP A 24 -9.09 2.14 -9.91
N GLU A 25 -9.35 1.79 -11.17
CA GLU A 25 -10.54 2.22 -11.91
C GLU A 25 -11.85 1.59 -11.40
N TYR A 26 -11.76 0.49 -10.65
CA TYR A 26 -12.92 -0.32 -10.25
C TYR A 26 -13.26 -0.16 -8.78
N ASP A 27 -12.27 -0.20 -7.89
CA ASP A 27 -12.50 -0.13 -6.44
C ASP A 27 -11.25 0.34 -5.67
N SER A 28 -11.39 0.41 -4.35
CA SER A 28 -10.33 0.66 -3.40
C SER A 28 -10.15 -0.51 -2.43
N MET A 29 -8.93 -0.70 -1.95
CA MET A 29 -8.58 -1.71 -0.96
C MET A 29 -7.71 -1.10 0.14
N GLU A 30 -7.94 -1.53 1.38
CA GLU A 30 -7.06 -1.18 2.50
C GLU A 30 -5.81 -2.07 2.49
N VAL A 31 -4.66 -1.41 2.57
CA VAL A 31 -3.34 -2.02 2.65
C VAL A 31 -2.76 -1.73 4.04
N ILE A 32 -2.46 -2.78 4.79
CA ILE A 32 -1.79 -2.68 6.08
C ILE A 32 -0.27 -2.68 5.83
N VAL A 33 0.36 -1.54 6.10
CA VAL A 33 1.80 -1.33 5.92
C VAL A 33 2.48 -1.41 7.28
N PHE A 34 2.97 -2.59 7.63
CA PHE A 34 3.65 -2.87 8.90
C PHE A 34 4.96 -2.06 9.07
N PRO A 35 5.47 -1.91 10.30
CA PRO A 35 6.55 -0.97 10.58
C PRO A 35 7.80 -1.09 9.70
N ARG A 36 8.26 -2.31 9.46
CA ARG A 36 9.41 -2.56 8.59
C ARG A 36 9.19 -2.05 7.16
N VAL A 37 8.00 -2.26 6.61
CA VAL A 37 7.65 -1.81 5.25
C VAL A 37 7.45 -0.29 5.25
N TRP A 38 6.79 0.25 6.28
CA TRP A 38 6.56 1.68 6.42
C TRP A 38 7.87 2.48 6.46
N GLN A 39 8.87 2.03 7.22
CA GLN A 39 10.17 2.70 7.28
C GLN A 39 10.85 2.86 5.91
N GLN A 40 10.66 1.88 5.02
CA GLN A 40 11.21 1.90 3.67
C GLN A 40 10.35 2.71 2.69
N ALA A 41 9.02 2.65 2.84
CA ALA A 41 8.07 3.12 1.84
C ALA A 41 7.45 4.50 2.11
N ARG A 42 7.55 5.01 3.35
CA ARG A 42 6.86 6.25 3.78
C ARG A 42 7.13 7.49 2.92
N LYS A 43 8.25 7.51 2.18
CA LYS A 43 8.62 8.65 1.32
C LYS A 43 7.75 8.76 0.06
N PHE A 44 7.19 7.65 -0.41
CA PHE A 44 6.38 7.59 -1.62
C PHE A 44 4.93 7.13 -1.37
N LEU A 45 4.63 6.58 -0.19
CA LEU A 45 3.25 6.38 0.28
C LEU A 45 2.62 7.72 0.68
N LEU A 46 2.31 8.54 -0.32
CA LEU A 46 1.72 9.86 -0.19
C LEU A 46 0.48 9.94 -1.06
N LYS A 47 -0.51 10.75 -0.65
CA LYS A 47 -1.74 10.95 -1.41
C LYS A 47 -1.43 11.29 -2.87
N ASP A 48 -2.19 10.69 -3.77
CA ASP A 48 -2.12 10.83 -5.24
C ASP A 48 -0.86 10.24 -5.90
N ARG A 49 0.04 9.59 -5.15
CA ARG A 49 1.13 8.79 -5.74
C ARG A 49 0.62 7.44 -6.23
N VAL A 50 1.18 6.96 -7.34
CA VAL A 50 0.96 5.60 -7.83
C VAL A 50 2.03 4.70 -7.22
N VAL A 51 1.57 3.60 -6.62
CA VAL A 51 2.44 2.64 -5.97
C VAL A 51 2.03 1.22 -6.33
N MET A 52 3.00 0.32 -6.26
CA MET A 52 2.75 -1.13 -6.27
C MET A 52 2.91 -1.65 -4.85
N ALA A 53 1.92 -2.42 -4.38
CA ALA A 53 1.99 -3.11 -3.10
C ALA A 53 1.91 -4.62 -3.35
N ARG A 54 2.81 -5.37 -2.73
CA ARG A 54 2.84 -6.83 -2.80
C ARG A 54 2.70 -7.40 -1.39
N GLY A 55 1.87 -8.42 -1.24
CA GLY A 55 1.51 -8.93 0.07
C GLY A 55 0.61 -10.15 0.00
N THR A 56 0.02 -10.47 1.15
CA THR A 56 -0.98 -11.53 1.28
C THR A 56 -2.34 -10.88 1.48
N ILE A 57 -3.37 -11.41 0.82
CA ILE A 57 -4.76 -11.01 1.10
C ILE A 57 -5.23 -11.69 2.37
N GLU A 58 -5.79 -10.90 3.28
CA GLU A 58 -6.52 -11.37 4.44
C GLU A 58 -7.97 -10.93 4.31
N GLU A 59 -8.90 -11.86 4.53
CA GLU A 59 -10.33 -11.59 4.57
C GLU A 59 -10.84 -11.81 5.99
N HIS A 60 -11.55 -10.81 6.51
CA HIS A 60 -12.21 -10.92 7.81
C HIS A 60 -13.58 -10.26 7.74
N GLU A 61 -14.62 -11.03 8.07
CA GLU A 61 -16.02 -10.57 8.04
C GLU A 61 -16.43 -9.95 6.68
N GLY A 62 -15.95 -10.52 5.58
CA GLY A 62 -16.23 -10.04 4.22
C GLY A 62 -15.43 -8.80 3.81
N ILE A 63 -14.49 -8.34 4.63
CA ILE A 63 -13.58 -7.24 4.31
C ILE A 63 -12.22 -7.82 3.91
N CYS A 64 -11.83 -7.60 2.65
CA CYS A 64 -10.51 -7.93 2.15
C CYS A 64 -9.51 -6.80 2.43
N ARG A 65 -8.34 -7.17 2.93
CA ARG A 65 -7.20 -6.27 3.14
C ARG A 65 -5.92 -6.89 2.58
N LEU A 66 -5.01 -6.06 2.10
CA LEU A 66 -3.68 -6.50 1.72
C LEU A 66 -2.70 -6.28 2.89
N LEU A 67 -2.11 -7.36 3.39
CA LEU A 67 -1.00 -7.31 4.33
C LEU A 67 0.29 -7.10 3.56
N ALA A 68 0.80 -5.86 3.53
CA ALA A 68 1.95 -5.51 2.71
C ALA A 68 3.23 -6.17 3.21
N ARG A 69 3.91 -6.86 2.30
CA ARG A 69 5.28 -7.36 2.45
C ARG A 69 6.28 -6.38 1.86
N ASP A 70 5.93 -5.80 0.71
CA ASP A 70 6.75 -4.83 -0.02
C ASP A 70 5.85 -3.73 -0.62
N CYS A 71 6.41 -2.52 -0.74
CA CYS A 71 5.82 -1.43 -1.52
C CYS A 71 6.90 -0.82 -2.41
N PHE A 72 6.52 -0.43 -3.62
CA PHE A 72 7.38 0.21 -4.61
C PHE A 72 6.72 1.49 -5.10
N GLU A 73 7.53 2.54 -5.24
CA GLU A 73 7.14 3.69 -6.05
C GLU A 73 7.08 3.24 -7.50
N VAL A 74 6.05 3.67 -8.21
CA VAL A 74 5.91 3.43 -9.65
C VAL A 74 6.12 4.78 -10.33
N ASP A 75 7.20 4.92 -11.09
CA ASP A 75 7.36 6.10 -11.92
C ASP A 75 6.61 5.91 -13.25
N SER A 76 6.31 7.02 -13.91
CA SER A 76 5.66 7.10 -15.21
C SER A 76 6.32 6.25 -16.31
N MET A 77 7.61 5.92 -16.18
CA MET A 77 8.32 5.02 -17.09
C MET A 77 8.03 3.53 -16.84
N ASP A 78 7.74 3.14 -15.60
CA ASP A 78 7.56 1.72 -15.20
C ASP A 78 6.23 1.16 -15.71
N ILE A 79 5.20 2.01 -15.82
CA ILE A 79 3.85 1.62 -16.27
C ILE A 79 3.85 1.18 -17.74
N GLY A 80 4.73 1.75 -18.57
CA GLY A 80 4.83 1.41 -19.99
C GLY A 80 5.52 0.07 -20.29
N SER A 81 6.20 -0.53 -19.30
CA SER A 81 6.97 -1.77 -19.45
C SER A 81 6.34 -3.00 -18.78
N MET A 82 5.15 -2.87 -18.18
CA MET A 82 4.43 -3.99 -17.61
C MET A 82 3.75 -4.80 -18.73
N GLU A 83 4.50 -5.66 -19.41
CA GLU A 83 3.90 -6.77 -20.15
C GLU A 83 3.26 -7.72 -19.13
N VAL A 84 1.93 -7.86 -19.22
CA VAL A 84 1.18 -8.92 -18.55
C VAL A 84 1.51 -10.21 -19.30
N ASP A 85 2.37 -11.05 -18.69
CA ASP A 85 2.42 -12.49 -19.00
C ASP A 85 1.09 -13.17 -18.63
#